data_AF-A0A0T1W6S0-F1
#
_entry.id   AF-A0A0T1W6S0-F1
#
_cell.length_a   1.000
_cell.length_b   1.000
_cell.length_c   1.000
_cell.angle_alpha   90.00
_cell.angle_beta   90.00
_cell.angle_gamma   90.00
#
_symmetry.space_group_name_H-M   'P 1'
#
loop_
_entity.id
_entity.type
_entity.pdbx_description
1 polymer ?
#
loop_
_entity_poly.entity_id
_entity_poly.type
_entity_poly.pdbx_seq_one_letter_code
_entity_poly.pdbx_strand_id
1 'polypeptide(L)'
;MPLLSLLMMSTALGMCGVGYVFWQQDVYSEAIDAIARRRLGRIGGVIGWLAARCERHVARSAAAVVPISGAFVDELDGWGVHSRAIHVIPNWAAIDEMPLRHKDNAWARAHQLTDVPVVMYAGTLGWKHDPAAIADLARSLPSETRVLVVSQGKGREWLEERAGGISNLTLVDYQPYEQLPDVLATADVLLVLLERDASRYSVPSKVLNYLCAGRSILALLPEENAVSDTIAAAGAGLVVAPGDLESATAALGDLLSDPSRRQRMGIDARNYAERNFDIVNVGDRFDTVFSQSISLARRSGRFTRFILGGRSCAS
;
A
#
# COMPACT_ATOMS: atom_id res chain seq x y z
N MET A 1 5.37 -13.16 13.90
CA MET A 1 6.36 -14.11 13.35
C MET A 1 7.48 -13.44 12.56
N PRO A 2 7.27 -12.41 11.71
CA PRO A 2 8.37 -11.82 10.93
C PRO A 2 9.49 -11.24 11.80
N LEU A 3 9.13 -10.54 12.88
CA LEU A 3 10.09 -9.77 13.67
C LEU A 3 11.11 -10.62 14.45
N LEU A 4 10.69 -11.76 15.00
CA LEU A 4 11.62 -12.67 15.70
C LEU A 4 12.60 -13.30 14.69
N SER A 5 12.12 -13.69 13.51
CA SER A 5 12.97 -14.19 12.44
C SER A 5 13.97 -13.12 11.97
N LEU A 6 13.53 -11.87 11.82
CA LEU A 6 14.42 -10.73 11.49
C LEU A 6 15.48 -10.50 12.58
N LEU A 7 15.11 -10.58 13.86
CA LEU A 7 16.05 -10.45 14.97
C LEU A 7 17.07 -11.59 14.98
N MET A 8 16.63 -12.84 14.82
CA MET A 8 17.52 -14.00 14.80
C MET A 8 18.50 -13.92 13.62
N MET A 9 17.99 -13.55 12.43
CA MET A 9 18.79 -13.45 11.22
C MET A 9 19.81 -12.29 11.29
N SER A 10 19.38 -11.10 11.72
CA SER A 10 20.29 -9.96 11.91
C SER A 10 21.39 -10.25 12.93
N THR A 11 21.05 -10.93 14.04
CA THR A 11 22.03 -11.35 15.05
C THR A 11 23.04 -12.35 14.48
N ALA A 12 22.56 -13.39 13.77
CA ALA A 12 23.43 -14.39 13.14
C ALA A 12 24.35 -13.77 12.08
N LEU A 13 23.83 -12.87 11.24
CA LEU A 13 24.61 -12.14 10.25
C LEU A 13 25.69 -11.27 10.92
N GLY A 14 25.35 -10.59 12.01
CA GLY A 14 26.29 -9.84 12.83
C GLY A 14 27.42 -10.70 13.40
N MET A 15 27.10 -11.90 13.92
CA MET A 15 28.10 -12.86 14.42
C MET A 15 29.05 -13.35 13.32
N CYS A 16 28.56 -13.44 12.07
CA CYS A 16 29.35 -13.82 10.90
C CYS A 16 30.12 -12.65 10.27
N GLY A 17 29.98 -11.42 10.79
CA GLY A 17 30.56 -10.23 10.19
C GLY A 17 30.00 -9.91 8.80
N VAL A 18 28.72 -10.26 8.56
CA VAL A 18 27.99 -10.01 7.31
C VAL A 18 27.00 -8.87 7.51
N GLY A 19 27.14 -7.81 6.70
CA GLY A 19 26.19 -6.70 6.70
C GLY A 19 24.90 -7.05 5.94
N TYR A 20 23.80 -6.38 6.27
CA TYR A 20 22.52 -6.50 5.57
C TYR A 20 21.87 -5.14 5.37
N VAL A 21 20.96 -5.08 4.40
CA VAL A 21 20.08 -3.93 4.18
C VAL A 21 18.69 -4.31 4.66
N PHE A 22 18.09 -3.47 5.51
CA PHE A 22 16.75 -3.67 6.03
C PHE A 22 15.74 -2.94 5.15
N TRP A 23 15.00 -3.69 4.32
CA TRP A 23 13.89 -3.14 3.52
C TRP A 23 12.62 -3.07 4.38
N GLN A 24 12.26 -1.87 4.82
CA GLN A 24 11.16 -1.65 5.76
C GLN A 24 9.85 -1.37 4.99
N GLN A 25 9.00 -2.39 4.93
CA GLN A 25 7.66 -2.35 4.33
C GLN A 25 6.60 -1.82 5.30
N ASP A 26 6.67 -2.24 6.56
CA ASP A 26 5.73 -1.88 7.62
C ASP A 26 6.51 -1.66 8.93
N VAL A 27 5.82 -1.10 9.93
CA VAL A 27 6.31 -0.96 11.30
C VAL A 27 5.68 -2.07 12.15
N TYR A 28 6.39 -3.19 12.30
CA TYR A 28 5.82 -4.38 12.93
C TYR A 28 5.55 -4.17 14.43
N SER A 29 6.39 -3.41 15.12
CA SER A 29 6.24 -3.16 16.56
C SER A 29 4.96 -2.43 16.89
N GLU A 30 4.53 -1.48 16.07
CA GLU A 30 3.29 -0.73 16.24
C GLU A 30 2.08 -1.65 16.05
N ALA A 31 2.09 -2.49 15.01
CA ALA A 31 1.04 -3.48 14.79
C ALA A 31 0.95 -4.49 15.95
N ILE A 32 2.10 -4.97 16.44
CA ILE A 32 2.17 -5.92 17.56
C ILE A 32 1.67 -5.25 18.85
N ASP A 33 2.11 -4.04 19.16
CA ASP A 33 1.69 -3.31 20.35
C ASP A 33 0.18 -3.06 20.36
N ALA A 34 -0.38 -2.56 19.26
CA ALA A 34 -1.81 -2.30 19.11
C ALA A 34 -2.65 -3.57 19.33
N ILE A 35 -2.27 -4.68 18.68
CA ILE A 35 -2.99 -5.97 18.81
C ILE A 35 -2.82 -6.55 20.21
N ALA A 36 -1.60 -6.53 20.76
CA ALA A 36 -1.30 -7.13 22.06
C ALA A 36 -2.01 -6.39 23.19
N ARG A 37 -2.01 -5.05 23.18
CA ARG A 37 -2.75 -4.25 24.18
C ARG A 37 -4.25 -4.52 24.12
N ARG A 38 -4.82 -4.60 22.91
CA ARG A 38 -6.25 -4.90 22.73
C ARG A 38 -6.65 -6.27 23.30
N ARG A 39 -5.77 -7.28 23.19
CA ARG A 39 -6.06 -8.65 23.66
C ARG A 39 -5.68 -8.92 25.12
N LEU A 40 -4.58 -8.34 25.59
CA LEU A 40 -3.92 -8.71 26.85
C LEU A 40 -3.74 -7.54 27.82
N GLY A 41 -4.29 -6.36 27.50
CA GLY A 41 -4.21 -5.17 28.34
C GLY A 41 -2.77 -4.78 28.67
N ARG A 42 -2.45 -4.68 29.97
CA ARG A 42 -1.12 -4.25 30.46
C ARG A 42 0.02 -5.20 30.06
N ILE A 43 -0.23 -6.51 30.02
CA ILE A 43 0.76 -7.50 29.54
C ILE A 43 1.05 -7.27 28.06
N GLY A 44 0.02 -6.89 27.29
CA GLY A 44 0.16 -6.51 25.90
C GLY A 44 1.15 -5.37 25.68
N GLY A 45 1.19 -4.40 26.59
CA GLY A 45 2.15 -3.30 26.52
C GLY A 45 3.61 -3.73 26.72
N VAL A 46 3.87 -4.78 27.51
CA VAL A 46 5.21 -5.36 27.66
C VAL A 46 5.64 -6.05 26.36
N ILE A 47 4.72 -6.78 25.72
CA ILE A 47 4.95 -7.43 24.42
C ILE A 47 5.27 -6.39 23.35
N GLY A 48 4.49 -5.31 23.28
CA GLY A 48 4.73 -4.20 22.35
C GLY A 48 6.08 -3.51 22.60
N TRP A 49 6.44 -3.26 23.87
CA TRP A 49 7.76 -2.72 24.20
C TRP A 49 8.91 -3.63 23.76
N LEU A 50 8.79 -4.95 23.99
CA LEU A 50 9.78 -5.93 23.53
C LEU A 50 9.88 -5.94 22.01
N ALA A 51 8.75 -5.90 21.30
CA ALA A 51 8.71 -5.85 19.85
C ALA A 51 9.42 -4.59 19.33
N ALA A 52 9.11 -3.41 19.87
CA ALA A 52 9.79 -2.16 19.51
C ALA A 52 11.30 -2.25 19.75
N ARG A 53 11.75 -2.88 20.85
CA ARG A 53 13.17 -3.06 21.12
C ARG A 53 13.85 -3.98 20.11
N CYS A 54 13.16 -5.05 19.68
CA CYS A 54 13.66 -5.97 18.66
C CYS A 54 13.78 -5.27 17.31
N GLU A 55 12.74 -4.55 16.87
CA GLU A 55 12.73 -3.88 15.57
C GLU A 55 13.74 -2.74 15.49
N ARG A 56 13.86 -1.94 16.57
CA ARG A 56 14.92 -0.94 16.70
C ARG A 56 16.31 -1.56 16.60
N HIS A 57 16.53 -2.73 17.21
CA HIS A 57 17.81 -3.41 17.11
C HIS A 57 18.10 -3.79 15.65
N VAL A 58 17.14 -4.43 14.98
CA VAL A 58 17.24 -4.81 13.55
C VAL A 58 17.51 -3.58 12.66
N ALA A 59 16.82 -2.47 12.87
CA ALA A 59 17.03 -1.28 12.06
C ALA A 59 18.42 -0.65 12.31
N ARG A 60 18.87 -0.57 13.57
CA ARG A 60 20.14 0.06 13.95
C ARG A 60 21.37 -0.76 13.59
N SER A 61 21.26 -2.09 13.54
CA SER A 61 22.39 -2.96 13.19
C SER A 61 22.51 -3.19 11.67
N ALA A 62 21.53 -2.73 10.88
CA ALA A 62 21.60 -2.76 9.43
C ALA A 62 22.70 -1.83 8.89
N ALA A 63 23.31 -2.22 7.77
CA ALA A 63 24.26 -1.37 7.05
C ALA A 63 23.55 -0.19 6.36
N ALA A 64 22.31 -0.44 5.91
CA ALA A 64 21.37 0.56 5.43
C ALA A 64 19.94 0.11 5.72
N VAL A 65 19.02 1.08 5.83
CA VAL A 65 17.58 0.89 5.96
C VAL A 65 16.91 1.55 4.76
N VAL A 66 16.04 0.81 4.10
CA VAL A 66 15.27 1.27 2.94
C VAL A 66 13.79 1.33 3.32
N PRO A 67 13.30 2.45 3.86
CA PRO A 67 11.87 2.63 4.08
C PRO A 67 11.14 2.92 2.76
N ILE A 68 9.90 2.43 2.66
CA ILE A 68 9.03 2.65 1.49
C ILE A 68 8.37 4.03 1.45
N SER A 69 8.57 4.86 2.48
CA SER A 69 8.00 6.21 2.54
C SER A 69 8.88 7.14 3.37
N GLY A 70 8.85 8.42 3.01
CA GLY A 70 9.42 9.49 3.83
C GLY A 70 8.81 9.57 5.22
N ALA A 71 7.54 9.16 5.38
CA ALA A 71 6.83 9.13 6.66
C ALA A 71 7.52 8.24 7.73
N PHE A 72 8.35 7.28 7.32
CA PHE A 72 9.09 6.41 8.25
C PHE A 72 10.46 6.97 8.64
N VAL A 73 10.92 8.06 8.01
CA VAL A 73 12.26 8.62 8.27
C VAL A 73 12.36 9.16 9.70
N ASP A 74 11.36 9.92 10.14
CA ASP A 74 11.33 10.49 11.50
C ASP A 74 11.28 9.40 12.57
N GLU A 75 10.55 8.33 12.32
CA GLU A 75 10.49 7.18 13.21
C GLU A 75 11.85 6.46 13.29
N LEU A 76 12.50 6.23 12.15
CA LEU A 76 13.83 5.62 12.08
C LEU A 76 14.90 6.47 12.76
N ASP A 77 14.82 7.80 12.62
CA ASP A 77 15.69 8.73 13.34
C ASP A 77 15.44 8.65 14.86
N GLY A 78 14.17 8.62 15.28
CA GLY A 78 13.77 8.38 16.67
C GLY A 78 14.23 7.03 17.21
N TRP A 79 14.42 6.03 16.36
CA TRP A 79 15.02 4.73 16.72
C TRP A 79 16.55 4.79 16.84
N GLY A 80 17.17 5.87 16.39
CA GLY A 80 18.62 6.09 16.39
C GLY A 80 19.32 5.44 15.20
N VAL A 81 18.63 5.27 14.07
CA VAL A 81 19.26 4.90 12.80
C VAL A 81 19.94 6.15 12.23
N HIS A 82 21.20 6.02 11.83
CA HIS A 82 21.94 7.17 11.33
C HIS A 82 21.37 7.63 9.99
N SER A 83 21.08 8.93 9.82
CA SER A 83 20.50 9.51 8.60
C SER A 83 21.15 9.06 7.28
N ARG A 84 22.48 9.02 7.23
CA ARG A 84 23.25 8.53 6.06
C ARG A 84 22.99 7.07 5.66
N ALA A 85 22.38 6.28 6.53
CA ALA A 85 22.03 4.88 6.31
C ALA A 85 20.55 4.71 5.94
N ILE A 86 19.76 5.79 5.92
CA ILE A 86 18.34 5.76 5.56
C ILE A 86 18.21 6.18 4.09
N HIS A 87 17.63 5.30 3.27
CA HIS A 87 17.44 5.52 1.84
C HIS A 87 15.99 5.25 1.45
N VAL A 88 15.18 6.29 1.28
CA VAL A 88 13.77 6.11 0.92
C VAL A 88 13.68 5.57 -0.51
N ILE A 89 13.08 4.39 -0.68
CA ILE A 89 12.72 3.81 -1.99
C ILE A 89 11.26 3.40 -1.92
N PRO A 90 10.34 4.20 -2.52
CA PRO A 90 8.92 3.87 -2.55
C PRO A 90 8.64 2.52 -3.20
N ASN A 91 7.55 1.88 -2.78
CA ASN A 91 7.04 0.70 -3.47
C ASN A 91 6.59 1.05 -4.89
N TRP A 92 6.62 0.04 -5.75
CA TRP A 92 6.20 0.12 -7.14
C TRP A 92 5.23 -1.02 -7.48
N ALA A 93 4.49 -0.86 -8.56
CA ALA A 93 3.70 -1.92 -9.17
C ALA A 93 4.42 -2.45 -10.43
N ALA A 94 4.08 -3.67 -10.85
CA ALA A 94 4.50 -4.20 -12.14
C ALA A 94 3.73 -3.50 -13.26
N ILE A 95 4.21 -2.33 -13.68
CA ILE A 95 3.49 -1.48 -14.67
C ILE A 95 3.31 -2.18 -16.02
N ASP A 96 4.23 -3.04 -16.41
CA ASP A 96 4.17 -3.84 -17.64
C ASP A 96 3.04 -4.89 -17.60
N GLU A 97 2.69 -5.38 -16.41
CA GLU A 97 1.56 -6.29 -16.18
C GLU A 97 0.22 -5.54 -16.05
N MET A 98 0.28 -4.20 -16.00
CA MET A 98 -0.87 -3.30 -15.85
C MET A 98 -0.98 -2.33 -17.04
N PRO A 99 -1.23 -2.83 -18.28
CA PRO A 99 -1.46 -1.97 -19.42
C PRO A 99 -2.75 -1.15 -19.25
N LEU A 100 -2.79 0.05 -19.84
CA LEU A 100 -4.03 0.81 -19.89
C LEU A 100 -5.11 0.04 -20.68
N ARG A 101 -6.31 0.01 -20.12
CA ARG A 101 -7.50 -0.57 -20.75
C ARG A 101 -8.62 0.45 -20.78
N HIS A 102 -9.46 0.36 -21.81
CA HIS A 102 -10.68 1.16 -21.90
C HIS A 102 -11.71 0.67 -20.87
N LYS A 103 -12.61 1.57 -20.45
CA LYS A 103 -13.73 1.21 -19.58
C LYS A 103 -14.64 0.18 -20.26
N ASP A 104 -14.96 0.41 -21.53
CA ASP A 104 -15.67 -0.57 -22.34
C ASP A 104 -14.72 -1.69 -22.79
N ASN A 105 -14.62 -2.72 -21.95
CA ASN A 105 -13.84 -3.92 -22.19
C ASN A 105 -14.71 -5.18 -22.00
N ALA A 106 -14.15 -6.35 -22.31
CA ALA A 106 -14.89 -7.61 -22.26
C ALA A 106 -15.43 -7.93 -20.86
N TRP A 107 -14.66 -7.61 -19.82
CA TRP A 107 -15.06 -7.81 -18.43
C TRP A 107 -16.22 -6.88 -18.05
N ALA A 108 -16.10 -5.58 -18.34
CA ALA A 108 -17.16 -4.60 -18.08
C ALA A 108 -18.48 -4.97 -18.78
N ARG A 109 -18.43 -5.43 -20.04
CA ARG A 109 -19.61 -5.88 -20.79
C ARG A 109 -20.27 -7.12 -20.17
N ALA A 110 -19.47 -8.10 -19.74
CA ALA A 110 -19.97 -9.30 -19.08
C ALA A 110 -20.71 -8.97 -17.77
N HIS A 111 -20.32 -7.89 -17.10
CA HIS A 111 -20.93 -7.41 -15.86
C HIS A 111 -21.95 -6.28 -16.04
N GLN A 112 -22.24 -5.84 -17.29
CA GLN A 112 -23.17 -4.75 -17.60
C GLN A 112 -22.77 -3.40 -16.95
N LEU A 113 -21.47 -3.09 -16.97
CA LEU A 113 -20.86 -1.93 -16.30
C LEU A 113 -20.36 -0.83 -17.25
N THR A 114 -20.58 -0.98 -18.55
CA THR A 114 -20.07 -0.07 -19.58
C THR A 114 -20.69 1.32 -19.52
N ASP A 115 -22.02 1.37 -19.35
CA ASP A 115 -22.81 2.59 -19.55
C ASP A 115 -23.30 3.23 -18.23
N VAL A 116 -22.78 2.76 -17.09
CA VAL A 116 -23.11 3.27 -15.75
C VAL A 116 -21.87 3.81 -15.06
N PRO A 117 -21.96 4.83 -14.21
CA PRO A 117 -20.83 5.25 -13.39
C PRO A 117 -20.44 4.12 -12.42
N VAL A 118 -19.14 3.81 -12.32
CA VAL A 118 -18.64 2.72 -11.47
C VAL A 118 -17.67 3.26 -10.42
N VAL A 119 -18.01 3.07 -9.15
CA VAL A 119 -17.12 3.29 -8.00
C VAL A 119 -16.66 1.91 -7.52
N MET A 120 -15.36 1.64 -7.56
CA MET A 120 -14.85 0.29 -7.35
C MET A 120 -13.86 0.21 -6.18
N TYR A 121 -14.10 -0.73 -5.27
CA TYR A 121 -13.07 -1.24 -4.38
C TYR A 121 -12.59 -2.61 -4.88
N ALA A 122 -11.28 -2.78 -5.06
CA ALA A 122 -10.67 -4.05 -5.48
C ALA A 122 -9.51 -4.43 -4.56
N GLY A 123 -9.66 -5.55 -3.84
CA GLY A 123 -8.66 -6.09 -2.91
C GLY A 123 -9.29 -6.70 -1.65
N THR A 124 -8.46 -7.03 -0.66
CA THR A 124 -8.93 -7.65 0.58
C THR A 124 -9.61 -6.65 1.51
N LEU A 125 -10.90 -6.83 1.81
CA LEU A 125 -11.57 -6.18 2.94
C LEU A 125 -11.26 -6.88 4.28
N GLY A 126 -10.04 -6.67 4.78
CA GLY A 126 -9.60 -7.16 6.07
C GLY A 126 -9.97 -6.26 7.26
N TRP A 127 -9.52 -6.64 8.45
CA TRP A 127 -9.76 -5.95 9.74
C TRP A 127 -9.32 -4.48 9.82
N LYS A 128 -8.54 -4.01 8.85
CA LYS A 128 -8.00 -2.65 8.77
C LYS A 128 -8.91 -1.70 7.97
N HIS A 129 -10.02 -2.21 7.43
CA HIS A 129 -10.95 -1.50 6.57
C HIS A 129 -12.34 -1.55 7.21
N ASP A 130 -13.09 -0.47 7.13
CA ASP A 130 -14.50 -0.46 7.50
C ASP A 130 -15.39 -0.76 6.28
N PRO A 131 -15.96 -1.97 6.16
CA PRO A 131 -16.90 -2.27 5.08
C PRO A 131 -18.21 -1.47 5.20
N ALA A 132 -18.57 -0.95 6.39
CA ALA A 132 -19.76 -0.12 6.55
C ALA A 132 -19.65 1.16 5.73
N ALA A 133 -18.46 1.77 5.65
CA ALA A 133 -18.20 2.94 4.81
C ALA A 133 -18.55 2.72 3.32
N ILE A 134 -18.31 1.52 2.77
CA ILE A 134 -18.72 1.20 1.39
C ILE A 134 -20.24 1.14 1.28
N ALA A 135 -20.90 0.47 2.23
CA ALA A 135 -22.36 0.35 2.24
C ALA A 135 -23.03 1.73 2.39
N ASP A 136 -22.49 2.58 3.26
CA ASP A 136 -23.00 3.92 3.48
C ASP A 136 -22.82 4.82 2.25
N LEU A 137 -21.64 4.78 1.61
CA LEU A 137 -21.43 5.45 0.33
C LEU A 137 -22.42 4.96 -0.73
N ALA A 138 -22.63 3.64 -0.84
CA ALA A 138 -23.57 3.09 -1.82
C ALA A 138 -25.01 3.60 -1.59
N ARG A 139 -25.46 3.72 -0.33
CA ARG A 139 -26.78 4.28 0.02
C ARG A 139 -26.91 5.77 -0.32
N SER A 140 -25.81 6.51 -0.22
CA SER A 140 -25.80 7.96 -0.46
C SER A 140 -25.66 8.35 -1.94
N LEU A 141 -25.36 7.38 -2.82
CA LEU A 141 -25.21 7.61 -4.26
C LEU A 141 -26.53 7.35 -5.02
N PRO A 142 -26.70 7.96 -6.21
CA PRO A 142 -27.80 7.65 -7.11
C PRO A 142 -27.84 6.15 -7.45
N SER A 143 -29.04 5.59 -7.63
CA SER A 143 -29.21 4.15 -7.92
C SER A 143 -28.58 3.71 -9.26
N GLU A 144 -28.34 4.66 -10.16
CA GLU A 144 -27.66 4.46 -11.44
C GLU A 144 -26.14 4.31 -11.28
N THR A 145 -25.56 4.78 -10.18
CA THR A 145 -24.13 4.63 -9.89
C THR A 145 -23.87 3.30 -9.24
N ARG A 146 -23.08 2.44 -9.89
CA ARG A 146 -22.72 1.13 -9.37
C ARG A 146 -21.55 1.23 -8.40
N VAL A 147 -21.74 0.78 -7.17
CA VAL A 147 -20.65 0.50 -6.23
C VAL A 147 -20.26 -0.96 -6.35
N LEU A 148 -19.06 -1.20 -6.87
CA LEU A 148 -18.54 -2.54 -7.14
C LEU A 148 -17.45 -2.90 -6.14
N VAL A 149 -17.58 -4.05 -5.48
CA VAL A 149 -16.58 -4.58 -4.54
C VAL A 149 -16.05 -5.90 -5.07
N VAL A 150 -14.81 -5.90 -5.53
CA VAL A 150 -14.07 -7.08 -5.94
C VAL A 150 -13.21 -7.54 -4.76
N SER A 151 -13.76 -8.42 -3.91
CA SER A 151 -13.15 -8.81 -2.63
C SER A 151 -13.55 -10.22 -2.22
N GLN A 152 -12.75 -10.83 -1.36
CA GLN A 152 -13.12 -12.02 -0.59
C GLN A 152 -12.85 -11.83 0.91
N GLY A 153 -13.37 -12.76 1.72
CA GLY A 153 -13.16 -12.83 3.17
C GLY A 153 -14.14 -11.98 3.98
N LYS A 154 -13.80 -11.81 5.27
CA LYS A 154 -14.74 -11.33 6.30
C LYS A 154 -15.43 -10.00 6.00
N GLY A 155 -14.74 -9.02 5.42
CA GLY A 155 -15.36 -7.75 5.09
C GLY A 155 -16.36 -7.85 3.94
N ARG A 156 -16.13 -8.76 2.98
CA ARG A 156 -17.12 -9.07 1.94
C ARG A 156 -18.30 -9.80 2.54
N GLU A 157 -18.07 -10.84 3.35
CA GLU A 157 -19.13 -11.59 4.04
C GLU A 157 -20.03 -10.65 4.86
N TRP A 158 -19.40 -9.68 5.54
CA TRP A 158 -20.11 -8.64 6.28
C TRP A 158 -21.03 -7.80 5.38
N LEU A 159 -20.57 -7.41 4.17
CA LEU A 159 -21.37 -6.67 3.19
C LEU A 159 -22.54 -7.51 2.66
N GLU A 160 -22.33 -8.80 2.40
CA GLU A 160 -23.43 -9.68 1.98
C GLU A 160 -24.52 -9.76 3.04
N GLU A 161 -24.13 -9.96 4.30
CA GLU A 161 -25.07 -10.11 5.42
C GLU A 161 -25.83 -8.82 5.75
N ARG A 162 -25.16 -7.66 5.69
CA ARG A 162 -25.68 -6.39 6.25
C ARG A 162 -26.02 -5.33 5.21
N ALA A 163 -25.57 -5.51 3.97
CA ALA A 163 -25.72 -4.54 2.89
C ALA A 163 -26.31 -5.14 1.60
N GLY A 164 -26.71 -6.42 1.60
CA GLY A 164 -27.30 -7.10 0.43
C GLY A 164 -28.62 -6.49 -0.09
N GLY A 165 -29.29 -5.62 0.70
CA GLY A 165 -30.48 -4.89 0.26
C GLY A 165 -30.21 -3.61 -0.54
N ILE A 166 -28.94 -3.22 -0.71
CA ILE A 166 -28.57 -2.00 -1.45
C ILE A 166 -28.55 -2.31 -2.95
N SER A 167 -29.45 -1.69 -3.72
CA SER A 167 -29.70 -2.04 -5.13
C SER A 167 -28.53 -1.75 -6.08
N ASN A 168 -27.70 -0.76 -5.74
CA ASN A 168 -26.56 -0.34 -6.52
C ASN A 168 -25.22 -0.88 -5.99
N LEU A 169 -25.23 -1.75 -4.97
CA LEU A 169 -24.04 -2.43 -4.48
C LEU A 169 -23.92 -3.80 -5.17
N THR A 170 -22.76 -4.09 -5.74
CA THR A 170 -22.47 -5.38 -6.35
C THR A 170 -21.17 -5.93 -5.79
N LEU A 171 -21.23 -7.18 -5.33
CA LEU A 171 -20.09 -7.90 -4.77
C LEU A 171 -19.66 -8.96 -5.78
N VAL A 172 -18.36 -8.99 -6.08
CA VAL A 172 -17.76 -9.92 -7.02
C VAL A 172 -16.55 -10.58 -6.34
N ASP A 173 -16.40 -11.88 -6.54
CA ASP A 173 -15.26 -12.64 -6.02
C ASP A 173 -13.94 -12.19 -6.68
N TYR A 174 -12.81 -12.64 -6.13
CA TYR A 174 -11.51 -12.35 -6.75
C TYR A 174 -11.44 -12.84 -8.19
N GLN A 175 -10.87 -11.97 -9.01
CA GLN A 175 -10.61 -12.22 -10.42
C GLN A 175 -9.18 -12.73 -10.58
N PRO A 176 -8.89 -13.54 -11.61
CA PRO A 176 -7.53 -13.87 -12.00
C PRO A 176 -6.69 -12.60 -12.17
N TYR A 177 -5.42 -12.64 -11.78
CA TYR A 177 -4.55 -11.47 -11.80
C TYR A 177 -4.42 -10.87 -13.21
N GLU A 178 -4.43 -11.72 -14.24
CA GLU A 178 -4.34 -11.33 -15.65
C GLU A 178 -5.53 -10.48 -16.11
N GLN A 179 -6.67 -10.57 -15.43
CA GLN A 179 -7.87 -9.76 -15.71
C GLN A 179 -7.86 -8.43 -14.94
N LEU A 180 -6.96 -8.25 -13.97
CA LEU A 180 -6.91 -7.05 -13.14
C LEU A 180 -6.87 -5.74 -13.94
N PRO A 181 -6.15 -5.62 -15.07
CA PRO A 181 -6.19 -4.41 -15.90
C PRO A 181 -7.59 -4.09 -16.43
N ASP A 182 -8.35 -5.09 -16.89
CA ASP A 182 -9.71 -4.92 -17.41
C ASP A 182 -10.71 -4.62 -16.28
N VAL A 183 -10.55 -5.30 -15.13
CA VAL A 183 -11.34 -5.06 -13.92
C VAL A 183 -11.19 -3.60 -13.47
N LEU A 184 -9.96 -3.14 -13.20
CA LEU A 184 -9.71 -1.79 -12.70
C LEU A 184 -10.10 -0.72 -13.72
N ALA A 185 -9.93 -0.97 -15.01
CA ALA A 185 -10.34 -0.03 -16.06
C ALA A 185 -11.86 0.17 -16.14
N THR A 186 -12.65 -0.74 -15.58
CA THR A 186 -14.11 -0.59 -15.51
C THR A 186 -14.52 0.55 -14.58
N ALA A 187 -13.66 0.93 -13.62
CA ALA A 187 -13.96 1.98 -12.65
C ALA A 187 -13.88 3.39 -13.27
N ASP A 188 -14.83 4.24 -12.88
CA ASP A 188 -14.70 5.70 -12.99
C ASP A 188 -13.88 6.25 -11.82
N VAL A 189 -14.13 5.73 -10.62
CA VAL A 189 -13.44 6.09 -9.38
C VAL A 189 -13.01 4.82 -8.66
N LEU A 190 -11.74 4.71 -8.32
CA LEU A 190 -11.19 3.63 -7.50
C LEU A 190 -11.15 4.04 -6.03
N LEU A 191 -11.74 3.22 -5.16
CA LEU A 191 -11.91 3.48 -3.74
C LEU A 191 -10.80 2.79 -2.94
N VAL A 192 -10.12 3.56 -2.09
CA VAL A 192 -9.15 3.06 -1.10
C VAL A 192 -9.70 3.34 0.29
N LEU A 193 -9.58 2.37 1.20
CA LEU A 193 -10.02 2.49 2.59
C LEU A 193 -8.87 2.15 3.51
N LEU A 194 -8.72 2.87 4.61
CA LEU A 194 -7.85 2.49 5.72
C LEU A 194 -8.30 3.19 7.02
N GLU A 195 -8.53 2.40 8.06
CA GLU A 195 -8.92 2.94 9.37
C GLU A 195 -7.78 3.70 10.06
N ARG A 196 -8.13 4.66 10.94
CA ARG A 196 -7.16 5.52 11.64
C ARG A 196 -6.09 4.71 12.37
N ASP A 197 -6.51 3.69 13.11
CA ASP A 197 -5.59 2.84 13.88
C ASP A 197 -4.63 2.11 12.96
N ALA A 198 -5.09 1.67 11.79
CA ALA A 198 -4.30 0.90 10.83
C ALA A 198 -3.28 1.75 10.05
N SER A 199 -3.55 3.05 9.90
CA SER A 199 -2.67 3.99 9.18
C SER A 199 -1.25 4.06 9.74
N ARG A 200 -1.09 3.82 11.05
CA ARG A 200 0.20 3.89 11.74
C ARG A 200 1.19 2.79 11.34
N TYR A 201 0.69 1.67 10.82
CA TYR A 201 1.51 0.47 10.60
C TYR A 201 1.19 -0.23 9.26
N SER A 202 0.50 0.45 8.34
CA SER A 202 0.09 -0.15 7.07
C SER A 202 0.05 0.89 5.96
N VAL A 203 0.66 0.56 4.81
CA VAL A 203 0.58 1.34 3.58
C VAL A 203 -0.21 0.53 2.53
N PRO A 204 -1.43 0.94 2.14
CA PRO A 204 -2.23 0.21 1.15
C PRO A 204 -1.55 0.09 -0.23
N SER A 205 -0.96 -1.06 -0.53
CA SER A 205 -0.24 -1.31 -1.81
C SER A 205 -1.13 -1.32 -3.05
N LYS A 206 -2.45 -1.52 -2.91
CA LYS A 206 -3.41 -1.51 -4.04
C LYS A 206 -3.41 -0.20 -4.83
N VAL A 207 -3.05 0.91 -4.16
CA VAL A 207 -2.94 2.24 -4.78
C VAL A 207 -1.95 2.23 -5.94
N LEU A 208 -0.89 1.42 -5.86
CA LEU A 208 0.12 1.32 -6.93
C LEU A 208 -0.50 0.77 -8.22
N ASN A 209 -1.35 -0.27 -8.13
CA ASN A 209 -2.08 -0.77 -9.29
C ASN A 209 -3.15 0.21 -9.78
N TYR A 210 -3.74 1.00 -8.88
CA TYR A 210 -4.74 2.03 -9.24
C TYR A 210 -4.09 3.16 -10.04
N LEU A 211 -2.87 3.55 -9.66
CA LEU A 211 -2.04 4.49 -10.42
C LEU A 211 -1.73 3.95 -11.81
N CYS A 212 -1.33 2.67 -11.92
CA CYS A 212 -1.09 2.04 -13.23
C CYS A 212 -2.36 1.97 -14.10
N ALA A 213 -3.52 1.72 -13.51
CA ALA A 213 -4.80 1.63 -14.21
C ALA A 213 -5.29 2.96 -14.79
N GLY A 214 -4.69 4.08 -14.38
CA GLY A 214 -4.98 5.41 -14.90
C GLY A 214 -6.41 5.87 -14.60
N ARG A 215 -6.90 5.63 -13.39
CA ARG A 215 -8.23 6.04 -12.93
C ARG A 215 -8.15 6.96 -11.72
N SER A 216 -9.13 7.86 -11.60
CA SER A 216 -9.21 8.73 -10.43
C SER A 216 -9.42 7.92 -9.15
N ILE A 217 -8.77 8.35 -8.07
CA ILE A 217 -8.81 7.67 -6.78
C ILE A 217 -9.59 8.51 -5.77
N LEU A 218 -10.47 7.88 -5.00
CA LEU A 218 -10.95 8.42 -3.73
C LEU A 218 -10.40 7.56 -2.60
N ALA A 219 -9.61 8.17 -1.72
CA ALA A 219 -9.01 7.48 -0.59
C ALA A 219 -9.62 7.95 0.73
N LEU A 220 -10.27 7.04 1.45
CA LEU A 220 -10.75 7.25 2.82
C LEU A 220 -9.70 6.73 3.80
N LEU A 221 -8.76 7.59 4.15
CA LEU A 221 -7.64 7.26 5.03
C LEU A 221 -7.04 8.53 5.66
N PRO A 222 -6.31 8.42 6.78
CA PRO A 222 -5.74 9.60 7.44
C PRO A 222 -4.72 10.31 6.55
N GLU A 223 -4.74 11.64 6.56
CA GLU A 223 -3.85 12.49 5.74
C GLU A 223 -2.37 12.19 5.98
N GLU A 224 -2.01 11.73 7.17
CA GLU A 224 -0.63 11.42 7.54
C GLU A 224 -0.12 10.09 6.96
N ASN A 225 -0.98 9.30 6.30
CA ASN A 225 -0.53 8.06 5.66
C ASN A 225 0.30 8.34 4.41
N ALA A 226 1.34 7.53 4.17
CA ALA A 226 2.17 7.60 2.96
C ALA A 226 1.38 7.55 1.63
N VAL A 227 0.21 6.90 1.62
CA VAL A 227 -0.67 6.88 0.44
C VAL A 227 -1.24 8.26 0.14
N SER A 228 -1.53 9.09 1.14
CA SER A 228 -2.02 10.46 0.94
C SER A 228 -1.01 11.28 0.16
N ASP A 229 0.26 11.25 0.57
CA ASP A 229 1.36 11.92 -0.12
C ASP A 229 1.51 11.40 -1.55
N THR A 230 1.37 10.08 -1.75
CA THR A 230 1.47 9.45 -3.06
C THR A 230 0.36 9.93 -4.00
N ILE A 231 -0.90 9.96 -3.52
CA ILE A 231 -2.05 10.42 -4.31
C ILE A 231 -1.92 11.91 -4.64
N ALA A 232 -1.51 12.73 -3.66
CA ALA A 232 -1.31 14.16 -3.84
C ALA A 232 -0.17 14.46 -4.83
N ALA A 233 0.99 13.82 -4.68
CA ALA A 233 2.14 13.97 -5.57
C ALA A 233 1.84 13.49 -7.00
N ALA A 234 0.99 12.47 -7.13
CA ALA A 234 0.53 11.98 -8.42
C ALA A 234 -0.57 12.85 -9.06
N GLY A 235 -1.24 13.74 -8.30
CA GLY A 235 -2.44 14.42 -8.79
C GLY A 235 -3.60 13.45 -9.11
N ALA A 236 -3.57 12.25 -8.52
CA ALA A 236 -4.36 11.10 -8.97
C ALA A 236 -5.77 11.02 -8.38
N GLY A 237 -6.12 11.89 -7.43
CA GLY A 237 -7.34 11.69 -6.67
C GLY A 237 -7.55 12.65 -5.50
N LEU A 238 -8.50 12.28 -4.65
CA LEU A 238 -8.87 12.99 -3.43
C LEU A 238 -8.65 12.10 -2.20
N VAL A 239 -8.23 12.73 -1.11
CA VAL A 239 -8.08 12.09 0.20
C VAL A 239 -9.10 12.69 1.14
N VAL A 240 -9.83 11.83 1.85
CA VAL A 240 -10.83 12.19 2.86
C VAL A 240 -10.54 11.37 4.11
N ALA A 241 -10.72 11.99 5.27
CA ALA A 241 -10.49 11.30 6.53
C ALA A 241 -11.49 10.13 6.73
N PRO A 242 -11.06 8.99 7.32
CA PRO A 242 -11.95 7.86 7.56
C PRO A 242 -13.02 8.24 8.58
N GLY A 243 -14.24 7.73 8.35
CA GLY A 243 -15.44 8.05 9.15
C GLY A 243 -16.16 9.35 8.75
N ASP A 244 -15.60 10.16 7.85
CA ASP A 244 -16.25 11.37 7.35
C ASP A 244 -17.07 11.06 6.08
N LEU A 245 -18.23 10.45 6.28
CA LEU A 245 -19.13 10.04 5.20
C LEU A 245 -19.65 11.22 4.37
N GLU A 246 -19.88 12.37 5.00
CA GLU A 246 -20.39 13.57 4.32
C GLU A 246 -19.36 14.08 3.31
N SER A 247 -18.12 14.31 3.74
CA SER A 247 -17.04 14.72 2.85
C SER A 247 -16.74 13.65 1.79
N ALA A 248 -16.82 12.36 2.15
CA ALA A 248 -16.60 11.27 1.21
C ALA A 248 -17.67 11.24 0.10
N THR A 249 -18.94 11.43 0.47
CA THR A 249 -20.06 11.49 -0.47
C THR A 249 -19.97 12.72 -1.37
N ALA A 250 -19.64 13.88 -0.80
CA ALA A 250 -19.43 15.12 -1.56
C ALA A 250 -18.28 14.97 -2.57
N ALA A 251 -17.12 14.49 -2.12
CA ALA A 251 -15.96 14.25 -2.99
C ALA A 251 -16.27 13.26 -4.12
N LEU A 252 -17.03 12.21 -3.82
CA LEU A 252 -17.44 11.24 -4.83
C LEU A 252 -18.44 11.83 -5.82
N GLY A 253 -19.41 12.62 -5.36
CA GLY A 253 -20.35 13.36 -6.20
C GLY A 253 -19.66 14.35 -7.14
N ASP A 254 -18.66 15.08 -6.64
CA ASP A 254 -17.81 15.97 -7.44
C ASP A 254 -17.04 15.19 -8.50
N LEU A 255 -16.44 14.06 -8.14
CA LEU A 255 -15.74 13.22 -9.11
C LEU A 255 -16.71 12.69 -10.16
N LEU A 256 -17.86 12.15 -9.77
CA LEU A 256 -18.84 11.55 -10.67
C LEU A 256 -19.49 12.57 -11.62
N SER A 257 -19.69 13.82 -11.18
CA SER A 257 -20.28 14.88 -11.99
C SER A 257 -19.31 15.57 -12.97
N ASP A 258 -17.99 15.42 -12.78
CA ASP A 258 -16.97 15.99 -13.68
C ASP A 258 -16.09 14.88 -14.34
N PRO A 259 -16.53 14.31 -15.48
CA PRO A 259 -15.74 13.33 -16.23
C PRO A 259 -14.37 13.85 -16.67
N SER A 260 -14.26 15.16 -16.96
CA SER A 260 -13.00 15.75 -17.42
C SER A 260 -11.97 15.79 -16.29
N ARG A 261 -12.40 16.09 -15.05
CA ARG A 261 -11.55 15.99 -13.86
C ARG A 261 -11.10 14.57 -13.59
N ARG A 262 -12.00 13.58 -13.66
CA ARG A 262 -11.62 12.17 -13.51
C ARG A 262 -10.59 11.73 -14.55
N GLN A 263 -10.78 12.14 -15.80
CA GLN A 263 -9.85 11.82 -16.89
C GLN A 263 -8.46 12.44 -16.65
N ARG A 264 -8.39 13.72 -16.25
CA ARG A 264 -7.12 14.37 -15.91
C ARG A 264 -6.40 13.65 -14.77
N MET A 265 -7.11 13.38 -13.67
CA MET A 265 -6.55 12.62 -12.54
C MET A 265 -6.07 11.23 -12.95
N GLY A 266 -6.80 10.55 -13.82
CA GLY A 266 -6.39 9.25 -14.36
C GLY A 266 -5.13 9.30 -15.22
N ILE A 267 -4.99 10.34 -16.05
CA ILE A 267 -3.76 10.59 -16.84
C ILE A 267 -2.58 10.86 -15.90
N ASP A 268 -2.77 11.72 -14.90
CA ASP A 268 -1.72 12.07 -13.94
C ASP A 268 -1.30 10.85 -13.09
N ALA A 269 -2.26 10.02 -12.69
CA ALA A 269 -2.04 8.74 -12.04
C ALA A 269 -1.13 7.82 -12.87
N ARG A 270 -1.42 7.67 -14.17
CA ARG A 270 -0.61 6.87 -15.08
C ARG A 270 0.78 7.47 -15.27
N ASN A 271 0.87 8.77 -15.50
CA ASN A 271 2.15 9.48 -15.65
C ASN A 271 3.04 9.34 -14.41
N TYR A 272 2.44 9.33 -13.21
CA TYR A 272 3.17 9.03 -11.98
C TYR A 272 3.72 7.60 -12.01
N ALA A 273 2.89 6.60 -12.33
CA ALA A 273 3.33 5.21 -12.40
C ALA A 273 4.49 5.03 -13.40
N GLU A 274 4.38 5.56 -14.62
CA GLU A 274 5.41 5.44 -15.66
C GLU A 274 6.75 6.06 -15.26
N ARG A 275 6.72 7.17 -14.51
CA ARG A 275 7.94 7.82 -14.01
C ARG A 275 8.59 7.08 -12.83
N ASN A 276 7.80 6.39 -12.00
CA ASN A 276 8.27 5.92 -10.70
C ASN A 276 8.34 4.39 -10.57
N PHE A 277 7.65 3.62 -11.41
CA PHE A 277 7.51 2.17 -11.25
C PHE A 277 8.34 1.35 -12.24
N ASP A 278 9.19 2.01 -13.03
CA ASP A 278 10.17 1.32 -13.86
C ASP A 278 11.11 0.47 -12.97
N ILE A 279 11.07 -0.84 -13.16
CA ILE A 279 11.79 -1.80 -12.31
C ILE A 279 13.31 -1.65 -12.43
N VAL A 280 13.82 -1.24 -13.59
CA VAL A 280 15.26 -1.05 -13.81
C VAL A 280 15.74 0.14 -12.97
N ASN A 281 15.04 1.27 -13.04
CA ASN A 281 15.34 2.46 -12.24
C ASN A 281 15.24 2.18 -10.72
N VAL A 282 14.24 1.39 -10.31
CA VAL A 282 14.13 0.96 -8.90
C VAL A 282 15.31 0.07 -8.52
N GLY A 283 15.66 -0.91 -9.36
CA GLY A 283 16.81 -1.79 -9.17
C GLY A 283 18.12 -1.03 -9.01
N ASP A 284 18.38 -0.05 -9.88
CA ASP A 284 19.57 0.80 -9.83
C ASP A 284 19.70 1.58 -8.51
N ARG A 285 18.56 1.99 -7.93
CA ARG A 285 18.54 2.64 -6.60
C ARG A 285 18.92 1.66 -5.50
N PHE A 286 18.42 0.41 -5.54
CA PHE A 286 18.84 -0.62 -4.59
C PHE A 286 20.33 -0.97 -4.76
N ASP A 287 20.81 -1.11 -5.99
CA ASP A 287 22.23 -1.35 -6.29
C ASP A 287 23.14 -0.24 -5.78
N THR A 288 22.68 1.01 -5.86
CA THR A 288 23.36 2.16 -5.26
C THR A 288 23.47 2.00 -3.74
N VAL A 289 22.38 1.63 -3.06
CA VAL A 289 22.36 1.41 -1.59
C VAL A 289 23.31 0.27 -1.21
N PHE A 290 23.29 -0.84 -1.94
CA PHE A 290 24.20 -1.96 -1.69
C PHE A 290 25.67 -1.56 -1.88
N SER A 291 25.97 -0.86 -2.97
CA SER A 291 27.33 -0.40 -3.29
C SER A 291 27.88 0.56 -2.23
N GLN A 292 27.06 1.52 -1.79
CA GLN A 292 27.41 2.46 -0.71
C GLN A 292 27.63 1.73 0.62
N SER A 293 26.77 0.77 0.96
CA SER A 293 26.88 -0.04 2.17
C SER A 293 28.18 -0.86 2.21
N ILE A 294 28.54 -1.49 1.08
CA ILE A 294 29.79 -2.26 0.94
C ILE A 294 31.01 -1.35 1.09
N SER A 295 30.99 -0.17 0.47
CA SER A 295 32.09 0.81 0.54
C SER A 295 32.32 1.30 1.98
N LEU A 296 31.26 1.64 2.71
CA LEU A 296 31.34 2.08 4.11
C LEU A 296 31.84 0.97 5.03
N ALA A 297 31.42 -0.27 4.80
CA ALA A 297 31.89 -1.43 5.57
C ALA A 297 33.40 -1.66 5.39
N ARG A 298 33.91 -1.60 4.16
CA ARG A 298 35.36 -1.73 3.87
C ARG A 298 36.18 -0.66 4.56
N ARG A 299 35.70 0.59 4.61
CA ARG A 299 36.40 1.71 5.26
C ARG A 299 36.41 1.65 6.78
N SER A 300 35.39 1.04 7.39
CA SER A 300 35.22 1.00 8.84
C SER A 300 35.77 -0.28 9.49
N GLY A 301 36.20 -1.27 8.70
CA GLY A 301 36.64 -2.57 9.19
C GLY A 301 35.54 -3.38 9.90
N ARG A 302 34.28 -2.94 9.83
CA ARG A 302 33.16 -3.47 10.63
C ARG A 302 32.52 -4.75 10.08
N PHE A 303 32.80 -5.14 8.83
CA PHE A 303 32.22 -6.35 8.22
C PHE A 303 33.21 -6.99 7.23
N THR A 304 33.43 -8.29 7.38
CA THR A 304 34.49 -9.04 6.67
C THR A 304 33.97 -9.72 5.39
N ARG A 305 32.64 -9.81 5.18
CA ARG A 305 32.05 -10.50 4.01
C ARG A 305 30.67 -9.93 3.66
N PHE A 306 30.43 -9.63 2.37
CA PHE A 306 29.08 -9.46 1.80
C PHE A 306 28.86 -10.61 0.83
N ILE A 307 27.73 -11.32 0.94
CA ILE A 307 27.37 -12.37 -0.02
C ILE A 307 26.50 -11.73 -1.10
N LEU A 308 27.11 -11.38 -2.23
CA LEU A 308 26.38 -11.08 -3.46
C LEU A 308 25.96 -12.42 -4.08
N GLY A 309 24.67 -12.72 -4.06
CA GLY A 309 24.11 -13.85 -4.78
C GLY A 309 24.14 -13.59 -6.29
N GLY A 310 25.27 -13.86 -6.93
CA GLY A 310 25.45 -13.69 -8.37
C GLY A 310 26.58 -14.57 -8.87
N ARG A 311 26.36 -15.89 -8.95
CA ARG A 311 27.19 -16.74 -9.80
C ARG A 311 26.70 -16.58 -11.24
N SER A 312 27.51 -15.88 -12.03
CA SER A 312 27.52 -15.95 -13.48
C SER A 312 27.46 -17.41 -13.93
N CYS A 313 26.40 -17.76 -14.68
CA CYS A 313 26.45 -18.88 -15.61
C CYS A 313 27.31 -18.45 -16.79
N ALA A 314 28.53 -18.97 -16.87
CA ALA A 314 29.33 -18.99 -18.08
C ALA A 314 30.35 -20.15 -17.99
N SER A 315 29.91 -21.33 -18.44
CA SER A 315 30.70 -22.35 -19.15
C SER A 315 29.75 -23.42 -19.65
#